data_AF-A0A9P7RYC5-F1
#
_entry.id   AF-A0A9P7RYC5-F1
#
_cell.length_a   1.000
_cell.length_b   1.000
_cell.length_c   1.000
_cell.angle_alpha   90.00
_cell.angle_beta   90.00
_cell.angle_gamma   90.00
#
_symmetry.space_group_name_H-M   'P 1'
#
loop_
_entity.id
_entity.type
_entity.pdbx_description
1 polymer ?
#
loop_
_entity_poly.entity_id
_entity_poly.type
_entity_poly.pdbx_seq_one_letter_code
_entity_poly.pdbx_strand_id
1 'polypeptide(L)'
;MAKIAVVNDFVFCLTHGSEVCNKCYFDHRTTNNQRMKKQLSKAFPKLSEQDLLDRPPLSNALVLALDSGKKDPSGLILYQCRLHNTTNCKTCFDWINLAIANLKKASTRGNVIAIEATREEKLGFLSSMGVELSPNTRLPEEAVDKRLRGAIDGAQYFYSVIDEVPVNPASFPMWSKTDPENKPLVLAVRRGNFAEVTAMLKARGENPFPLYQNAFMDVRQTLMTLGKHFDDGHPEAVLQDKGHDYAICMRVLEVRKVALDVPMFVVTYGRGAHNQPLSPTFGWISDVIARSQSNSTKIGFPQIISTPEEQNLLLSILQVNSKRLSADYVPDLRKTEKRFMVSFFLPIGPLSQLDIGKLANCSGCIVCGNKTISKCSGCLSVEYCGRDCQKLHWKEHKPMCVSLKGGTWHTVTVSTEAPEIRIASLLEGKPLVANYLNNQNPFHPSAYKSKTEVQSADPTSLPPNIHGDRPFLVKIQCPFNPVLRSLGGSMLIYDRQRSFHAHFSAADDQATYDEAMKQPGMATQLKIYRWAKRVGDCQLSICFDRPPSKDPLW
;
A
#
# COMPACT_ATOMS: atom_id res chain seq x y z
N MET A 1 15.44 -12.38 -41.25
CA MET A 1 13.99 -12.26 -41.55
C MET A 1 13.36 -11.38 -40.48
N ALA A 2 12.60 -10.36 -40.87
CA ALA A 2 11.99 -9.43 -39.93
C ALA A 2 10.95 -10.16 -39.05
N LYS A 3 11.12 -10.13 -37.72
CA LYS A 3 10.20 -10.73 -36.75
C LYS A 3 8.97 -9.82 -36.56
N ILE A 4 8.12 -9.73 -37.57
CA ILE A 4 6.90 -8.91 -37.57
C ILE A 4 5.64 -9.78 -37.56
N ALA A 5 4.60 -9.29 -36.89
CA ALA A 5 3.25 -9.82 -36.93
C ALA A 5 2.34 -8.81 -37.63
N VAL A 6 1.53 -9.26 -38.59
CA VAL A 6 0.54 -8.41 -39.27
C VAL A 6 -0.86 -8.83 -38.83
N VAL A 7 -1.52 -7.99 -38.04
CA VAL A 7 -2.85 -8.28 -37.49
C VAL A 7 -3.84 -7.24 -38.03
N ASN A 8 -4.79 -7.68 -38.86
CA ASN A 8 -5.77 -6.80 -39.52
C ASN A 8 -5.11 -5.58 -40.19
N ASP A 9 -4.12 -5.84 -41.04
CA ASP A 9 -3.35 -4.80 -41.72
C ASP A 9 -2.65 -3.83 -40.77
N PHE A 10 -2.25 -4.20 -39.56
CA PHE A 10 -1.35 -3.40 -38.73
C PHE A 10 -0.12 -4.21 -38.37
N VAL A 11 1.04 -3.56 -38.34
CA VAL A 11 2.34 -4.19 -38.09
C VAL A 11 2.70 -4.06 -36.61
N PHE A 12 3.07 -5.19 -36.01
CA PHE A 12 3.48 -5.30 -34.62
C PHE A 12 4.75 -6.15 -34.50
N CYS A 13 5.47 -6.01 -33.39
CA CYS A 13 6.53 -6.94 -33.02
C CYS A 13 5.97 -8.37 -32.85
N LEU A 14 6.59 -9.37 -33.49
CA LEU A 14 6.15 -10.77 -33.43
C LEU A 14 6.21 -11.38 -32.01
N THR A 15 7.14 -10.92 -31.18
CA THR A 15 7.33 -11.47 -29.83
C THR A 15 6.43 -10.81 -28.79
N HIS A 16 6.28 -9.48 -28.86
CA HIS A 16 5.60 -8.70 -27.81
C HIS A 16 4.26 -8.09 -28.25
N GLY A 17 3.90 -8.21 -29.53
CA GLY A 17 2.63 -7.70 -30.06
C GLY A 17 2.45 -6.19 -29.90
N SER A 18 3.55 -5.45 -29.82
CA SER A 18 3.56 -4.00 -29.64
C SER A 18 4.06 -3.30 -30.89
N GLU A 19 3.44 -2.16 -31.20
CA GLU A 19 3.79 -1.32 -32.34
C GLU A 19 5.15 -0.64 -32.15
N VAL A 20 5.46 -0.25 -30.92
CA VAL A 20 6.79 0.13 -30.46
C VAL A 20 7.28 -0.96 -29.52
N CYS A 21 8.52 -1.41 -29.68
CA CYS A 21 9.13 -2.41 -28.81
C CYS A 21 10.62 -2.14 -28.64
N ASN A 22 10.99 -1.62 -27.47
CA ASN A 22 12.37 -1.29 -27.11
C ASN A 22 13.22 -2.56 -26.89
N LYS A 23 12.60 -3.68 -26.50
CA LYS A 23 13.28 -4.98 -26.38
C LYS A 23 13.72 -5.55 -27.73
N CYS A 24 12.95 -5.27 -28.77
CA CYS A 24 13.21 -5.76 -30.12
C CYS A 24 13.72 -4.66 -31.06
N TYR A 25 13.89 -3.44 -30.56
CA TYR A 25 14.35 -2.26 -31.30
C TYR A 25 13.50 -1.96 -32.56
N PHE A 26 12.17 -2.05 -32.42
CA PHE A 26 11.23 -1.74 -33.50
C PHE A 26 10.31 -0.56 -33.15
N ASP A 27 10.04 0.29 -34.14
CA ASP A 27 8.97 1.29 -34.11
C ASP A 27 8.22 1.24 -35.44
N HIS A 28 7.01 0.66 -35.43
CA HIS A 28 6.16 0.51 -36.61
C HIS A 28 5.12 1.62 -36.75
N ARG A 29 5.16 2.67 -35.91
CA ARG A 29 4.16 3.74 -35.93
C ARG A 29 4.10 4.45 -37.28
N THR A 30 5.24 4.70 -37.93
CA THR A 30 5.28 5.31 -39.27
C THR A 30 4.46 4.48 -40.27
N THR A 31 4.70 3.17 -40.33
CA THR A 31 4.00 2.25 -41.23
C THR A 31 2.50 2.20 -40.93
N ASN A 32 2.13 2.11 -39.65
CA ASN A 32 0.72 2.01 -39.26
C ASN A 32 -0.01 3.36 -39.41
N ASN A 33 0.65 4.48 -39.16
CA ASN A 33 0.09 5.83 -39.36
C ASN A 33 -0.31 6.05 -40.81
N GLN A 34 0.48 5.56 -41.77
CA GLN A 34 0.13 5.62 -43.20
C GLN A 34 -1.20 4.90 -43.49
N ARG A 35 -1.46 3.76 -42.83
CA ARG A 35 -2.67 2.94 -43.02
C ARG A 35 -3.93 3.60 -42.48
N MET A 36 -3.80 4.52 -41.52
CA MET A 36 -4.92 5.28 -40.93
C MET A 36 -4.85 6.79 -41.19
N LYS A 37 -4.05 7.23 -42.17
CA LYS A 37 -3.78 8.66 -42.45
C LYS A 37 -5.07 9.47 -42.67
N LYS A 38 -6.02 8.94 -43.44
CA LYS A 38 -7.29 9.62 -43.75
C LYS A 38 -8.14 9.83 -42.48
N GLN A 39 -8.23 8.81 -41.64
CA GLN A 39 -9.03 8.82 -40.41
C GLN A 39 -8.40 9.74 -39.35
N LEU A 40 -7.07 9.69 -39.19
CA LEU A 40 -6.34 10.60 -38.29
C LEU A 40 -6.47 12.06 -38.73
N SER A 41 -6.29 12.35 -40.02
CA SER A 41 -6.44 13.73 -40.56
C SER A 41 -7.85 14.27 -40.37
N LYS A 42 -8.87 13.41 -40.49
CA LYS A 42 -10.28 13.77 -40.23
C LYS A 42 -10.54 14.03 -38.75
N ALA A 43 -9.98 13.21 -37.86
CA ALA A 43 -10.19 13.32 -36.42
C ALA A 43 -9.37 14.45 -35.78
N PHE A 44 -8.19 14.75 -36.32
CA PHE A 44 -7.23 15.71 -35.78
C PHE A 44 -6.59 16.56 -36.91
N PRO A 45 -7.35 17.49 -37.52
CA PRO A 45 -6.88 18.26 -38.68
C PRO A 45 -5.72 19.22 -38.38
N LYS A 46 -5.41 19.47 -37.10
CA LYS A 46 -4.36 20.40 -36.65
C LYS A 46 -3.02 19.72 -36.32
N LEU A 47 -2.95 18.37 -36.32
CA LEU A 47 -1.72 17.64 -35.99
C LEU A 47 -0.91 17.39 -37.26
N SER A 48 0.39 17.68 -37.20
CA SER A 48 1.35 17.35 -38.26
C SER A 48 1.67 15.85 -38.29
N GLU A 49 2.30 15.37 -39.36
CA GLU A 49 2.80 13.99 -39.41
C GLU A 49 3.81 13.70 -38.30
N GLN A 50 4.58 14.71 -37.88
CA GLN A 50 5.52 14.59 -36.76
C GLN A 50 4.79 14.44 -35.42
N ASP A 51 3.68 15.15 -35.21
CA ASP A 51 2.87 15.03 -33.99
C ASP A 51 2.22 13.63 -33.90
N LEU A 52 1.88 13.04 -35.05
CA LEU A 52 1.36 11.67 -35.12
C LEU A 52 2.43 10.61 -34.85
N LEU A 53 3.73 10.93 -34.96
CA LEU A 53 4.82 10.08 -34.47
C LEU A 53 5.00 10.18 -32.96
N ASP A 54 4.36 11.11 -32.27
CA ASP A 54 4.34 11.20 -30.80
C ASP A 54 3.07 10.61 -30.18
N ARG A 55 2.15 10.06 -31.00
CA ARG A 55 0.94 9.43 -30.48
C ARG A 55 1.26 8.21 -29.58
N PRO A 56 0.36 7.88 -28.63
CA PRO A 56 0.44 6.63 -27.90
C PRO A 56 0.49 5.43 -28.86
N PRO A 57 1.46 4.52 -28.70
CA PRO A 57 1.57 3.33 -29.53
C PRO A 57 0.43 2.34 -29.25
N LEU A 58 0.13 1.52 -30.25
CA LEU A 58 -0.74 0.36 -30.10
C LEU A 58 0.08 -0.78 -29.46
N SER A 59 -0.52 -1.48 -28.50
CA SER A 59 0.16 -2.56 -27.77
C SER A 59 -0.79 -3.72 -27.52
N ASN A 60 -0.23 -4.86 -27.10
CA ASN A 60 -0.96 -6.07 -26.73
C ASN A 60 -1.77 -6.71 -27.86
N ALA A 61 -1.40 -6.50 -29.13
CA ALA A 61 -2.12 -7.08 -30.26
C ALA A 61 -2.17 -8.62 -30.18
N LEU A 62 -1.07 -9.24 -29.76
CA LEU A 62 -0.95 -10.69 -29.60
C LEU A 62 -1.66 -11.26 -28.35
N VAL A 63 -2.16 -10.39 -27.46
CA VAL A 63 -3.08 -10.82 -26.38
C VAL A 63 -4.45 -11.15 -26.96
N LEU A 64 -4.88 -10.43 -27.99
CA LEU A 64 -6.17 -10.61 -28.66
C LEU A 64 -6.09 -11.52 -29.89
N ALA A 65 -4.91 -11.66 -30.47
CA ALA A 65 -4.65 -12.42 -31.68
C ALA A 65 -3.97 -13.77 -31.40
N LEU A 66 -4.29 -14.78 -32.21
CA LEU A 66 -3.62 -16.08 -32.28
C LEU A 66 -3.20 -16.35 -33.72
N ASP A 67 -2.07 -17.02 -33.89
CA ASP A 67 -1.64 -17.57 -35.17
C ASP A 67 -2.71 -18.57 -35.66
N SER A 68 -3.25 -18.35 -36.86
CA SER A 68 -4.28 -19.22 -37.43
C SER A 68 -3.69 -20.46 -38.12
N GLY A 69 -2.38 -20.64 -38.13
CA GLY A 69 -1.64 -21.69 -38.86
C GLY A 69 -1.69 -21.53 -40.38
N LYS A 70 -2.27 -20.43 -40.88
CA LYS A 70 -2.46 -20.15 -42.31
C LYS A 70 -1.59 -18.97 -42.71
N LYS A 71 -1.10 -18.98 -43.95
CA LYS A 71 -0.35 -17.87 -44.54
C LYS A 71 -1.17 -17.22 -45.64
N ASP A 72 -0.98 -15.92 -45.81
CA ASP A 72 -1.50 -15.19 -46.95
C ASP A 72 -0.66 -15.45 -48.22
N PRO A 73 -1.08 -14.97 -49.41
CA PRO A 73 -0.33 -15.14 -50.66
C PRO A 73 1.09 -14.54 -50.64
N SER A 74 1.38 -13.63 -49.71
CA SER A 74 2.70 -13.02 -49.52
C SER A 74 3.58 -13.81 -48.54
N GLY A 75 3.06 -14.90 -47.96
CA GLY A 75 3.76 -15.77 -47.02
C GLY A 75 3.68 -15.31 -45.56
N LEU A 76 2.91 -14.27 -45.25
CA LEU A 76 2.71 -13.75 -43.89
C LEU A 76 1.66 -14.56 -43.13
N ILE A 77 1.87 -14.74 -41.83
CA ILE A 77 0.95 -15.46 -40.95
C ILE A 77 -0.35 -14.67 -40.80
N LEU A 78 -1.48 -15.36 -40.99
CA LEU A 78 -2.80 -14.83 -40.71
C LEU A 78 -3.14 -15.00 -39.23
N TYR A 79 -3.72 -13.97 -38.63
CA TYR A 79 -4.09 -13.97 -37.22
C TYR A 79 -5.61 -14.01 -37.04
N GLN A 80 -6.07 -14.89 -36.16
CA GLN A 80 -7.46 -14.99 -35.72
C GLN A 80 -7.67 -14.39 -34.34
N CYS A 81 -8.84 -13.78 -34.12
CA CYS A 81 -9.21 -13.23 -32.82
C CYS A 81 -9.48 -14.36 -31.81
N ARG A 82 -8.95 -14.23 -30.60
CA ARG A 82 -9.17 -15.18 -29.49
C ARG A 82 -10.63 -15.30 -29.05
N LEU A 83 -11.37 -14.20 -29.13
CA LEU A 83 -12.76 -14.14 -28.64
C LEU A 83 -13.77 -14.65 -29.68
N HIS A 84 -13.53 -14.34 -30.95
CA HIS A 84 -14.48 -14.60 -32.04
C HIS A 84 -14.01 -15.68 -33.02
N ASN A 85 -12.81 -16.25 -32.84
CA ASN A 85 -12.18 -17.22 -33.75
C ASN A 85 -12.23 -16.82 -35.23
N THR A 86 -12.24 -15.51 -35.50
CA THR A 86 -12.39 -14.93 -36.83
C THR A 86 -11.08 -14.29 -37.24
N THR A 87 -10.55 -14.68 -38.40
CA THR A 87 -9.39 -14.02 -39.03
C THR A 87 -9.70 -12.56 -39.32
N ASN A 88 -8.82 -11.64 -38.95
CA ASN A 88 -9.02 -10.20 -39.15
C ASN A 88 -10.38 -9.69 -38.60
N CYS A 89 -10.71 -10.08 -37.37
CA CYS A 89 -11.93 -9.65 -36.68
C CYS A 89 -12.04 -8.12 -36.64
N LYS A 90 -13.00 -7.57 -37.39
CA LYS A 90 -13.23 -6.11 -37.49
C LYS A 90 -13.59 -5.45 -36.16
N THR A 91 -14.16 -6.20 -35.21
CA THR A 91 -14.57 -5.70 -33.90
C THR A 91 -13.41 -5.65 -32.91
N CYS A 92 -12.57 -6.69 -32.86
CA CYS A 92 -11.48 -6.78 -31.89
C CYS A 92 -10.16 -6.16 -32.38
N PHE A 93 -9.98 -6.06 -33.69
CA PHE A 93 -8.78 -5.49 -34.32
C PHE A 93 -9.06 -4.11 -34.93
N ASP A 94 -9.96 -3.34 -34.32
CA ASP A 94 -10.25 -1.96 -34.70
C ASP A 94 -9.15 -1.02 -34.16
N TRP A 95 -7.96 -1.18 -34.72
CA TRP A 95 -6.76 -0.44 -34.33
C TRP A 95 -6.90 1.06 -34.58
N ILE A 96 -7.71 1.45 -35.58
CA ILE A 96 -7.95 2.85 -35.93
C ILE A 96 -8.73 3.54 -34.83
N ASN A 97 -9.88 2.98 -34.43
CA ASN A 97 -10.67 3.57 -33.36
C ASN A 97 -9.91 3.54 -32.03
N LEU A 98 -9.12 2.49 -31.77
CA LEU A 98 -8.27 2.44 -30.58
C LEU A 98 -7.18 3.54 -30.59
N ALA A 99 -6.50 3.76 -31.72
CA ALA A 99 -5.50 4.81 -31.86
C ALA A 99 -6.10 6.21 -31.66
N ILE A 100 -7.26 6.48 -32.29
CA ILE A 100 -7.99 7.75 -32.12
C ILE A 100 -8.42 7.94 -30.67
N ALA A 101 -8.98 6.89 -30.03
CA ALA A 101 -9.40 6.96 -28.63
C ALA A 101 -8.22 7.22 -27.68
N ASN A 102 -7.08 6.56 -27.91
CA ASN A 102 -5.86 6.77 -27.12
C ASN A 102 -5.31 8.19 -27.30
N LEU A 103 -5.32 8.72 -28.52
CA LEU A 103 -4.85 10.08 -28.81
C LEU A 103 -5.78 11.14 -28.17
N LYS A 104 -7.10 10.93 -28.21
CA LYS A 104 -8.07 11.78 -27.46
C LYS A 104 -7.77 11.76 -25.96
N LYS A 105 -7.55 10.57 -25.37
CA LYS A 105 -7.20 10.42 -23.94
C LYS A 105 -5.87 11.07 -23.58
N ALA A 106 -4.88 11.03 -24.47
CA ALA A 106 -3.58 11.68 -24.24
C ALA A 106 -3.71 13.21 -24.25
N SER A 107 -4.52 13.77 -25.16
CA SER A 107 -4.73 15.22 -25.23
C SER A 107 -5.41 15.81 -23.99
N THR A 108 -6.18 15.01 -23.25
CA THR A 108 -6.88 15.45 -22.03
C THR A 108 -6.09 15.22 -20.74
N ARG A 109 -5.07 14.35 -20.74
CA ARG A 109 -4.35 13.94 -19.52
C ARG A 109 -3.11 14.80 -19.18
N GLY A 110 -2.64 15.68 -20.06
CA GLY A 110 -1.42 16.47 -19.80
C GLY A 110 -0.18 15.59 -19.55
N ASN A 111 0.82 16.10 -18.83
CA ASN A 111 2.02 15.34 -18.39
C ASN A 111 1.72 14.38 -17.22
N VAL A 112 0.58 13.69 -17.23
CA VAL A 112 0.27 12.69 -16.20
C VAL A 112 0.83 11.34 -16.65
N ILE A 113 1.76 10.80 -15.88
CA ILE A 113 2.19 9.41 -16.05
C ILE A 113 0.98 8.55 -15.66
N ALA A 114 0.32 7.98 -16.67
CA ALA A 114 -0.86 7.14 -16.48
C ALA A 114 -0.45 5.84 -15.78
N ILE A 115 -0.61 5.82 -14.47
CA ILE A 115 -0.39 4.65 -13.63
C ILE A 115 -1.68 4.48 -12.86
N GLU A 116 -2.61 3.77 -13.45
CA GLU A 116 -3.75 3.26 -12.73
C GLU A 116 -3.38 1.83 -12.39
N ALA A 117 -2.81 1.63 -11.19
CA ALA A 117 -2.63 0.29 -10.65
C ALA A 117 -3.96 -0.46 -10.77
N THR A 118 -3.94 -1.73 -11.17
CA THR A 118 -5.17 -2.49 -11.29
C THR A 118 -5.78 -2.69 -9.91
N ARG A 119 -7.08 -3.04 -9.88
CA ARG A 119 -7.76 -3.34 -8.63
C ARG A 119 -7.03 -4.44 -7.84
N GLU A 120 -6.57 -5.47 -8.54
CA GLU A 120 -5.82 -6.59 -7.97
C GLU A 120 -4.50 -6.11 -7.35
N GLU A 121 -3.76 -5.23 -8.04
CA GLU A 121 -2.54 -4.63 -7.51
C GLU A 121 -2.83 -3.80 -6.26
N LYS A 122 -3.88 -2.96 -6.26
CA LYS A 122 -4.26 -2.15 -5.08
C LYS A 122 -4.59 -3.02 -3.87
N LEU A 123 -5.31 -4.12 -4.07
CA LEU A 123 -5.62 -5.08 -3.01
C LEU A 123 -4.36 -5.80 -2.53
N GLY A 124 -3.45 -6.15 -3.45
CA GLY A 124 -2.13 -6.68 -3.13
C GLY A 124 -1.28 -5.72 -2.29
N PHE A 125 -1.28 -4.42 -2.62
CA PHE A 125 -0.59 -3.38 -1.86
C PHE A 125 -1.15 -3.27 -0.44
N LEU A 126 -2.48 -3.19 -0.30
CA LEU A 126 -3.12 -3.17 1.02
C LEU A 126 -2.74 -4.39 1.86
N SER A 127 -2.80 -5.59 1.27
CA SER A 127 -2.38 -6.83 1.93
C SER A 127 -0.91 -6.79 2.33
N SER A 128 -0.02 -6.30 1.47
CA SER A 128 1.42 -6.19 1.75
C SER A 128 1.72 -5.22 2.91
N MET A 129 0.84 -4.23 3.14
CA MET A 129 0.90 -3.28 4.26
C MET A 129 0.21 -3.82 5.54
N GLY A 130 -0.33 -5.04 5.52
CA GLY A 130 -1.04 -5.67 6.64
C GLY A 130 -2.55 -5.39 6.70
N VAL A 131 -3.11 -4.70 5.70
CA VAL A 131 -4.56 -4.45 5.58
C VAL A 131 -5.18 -5.57 4.75
N GLU A 132 -5.61 -6.64 5.42
CA GLU A 132 -6.28 -7.76 4.77
C GLU A 132 -7.76 -7.45 4.47
N LEU A 133 -8.12 -7.52 3.18
CA LEU A 133 -9.48 -7.49 2.70
C LEU A 133 -9.84 -8.85 2.10
N SER A 134 -11.11 -9.26 2.17
CA SER A 134 -11.55 -10.52 1.57
C SER A 134 -11.24 -10.53 0.07
N PRO A 135 -10.66 -11.62 -0.49
CA PRO A 135 -10.40 -11.75 -1.92
C PRO A 135 -11.66 -11.58 -2.80
N ASN A 136 -12.83 -11.87 -2.23
CA ASN A 136 -14.13 -11.74 -2.92
C ASN A 136 -14.80 -10.38 -2.68
N THR A 137 -14.04 -9.37 -2.24
CA THR A 137 -14.58 -8.04 -1.96
C THR A 137 -15.14 -7.38 -3.22
N ARG A 138 -16.39 -6.89 -3.10
CA ARG A 138 -17.09 -6.08 -4.10
C ARG A 138 -17.13 -4.61 -3.70
N LEU A 139 -16.18 -4.15 -2.89
CA LEU A 139 -16.04 -2.73 -2.55
C LEU A 139 -15.90 -1.90 -3.84
N PRO A 140 -16.60 -0.77 -3.98
CA PRO A 140 -16.40 0.15 -5.10
C PRO A 140 -14.94 0.57 -5.25
N GLU A 141 -14.52 0.91 -6.46
CA GLU A 141 -13.13 1.27 -6.75
C GLU A 141 -12.69 2.49 -5.93
N GLU A 142 -13.57 3.46 -5.74
CA GLU A 142 -13.33 4.65 -4.92
C GLU A 142 -13.07 4.29 -3.45
N ALA A 143 -13.69 3.21 -2.95
CA ALA A 143 -13.52 2.74 -1.59
C ALA A 143 -12.20 1.98 -1.41
N VAL A 144 -11.71 1.29 -2.44
CA VAL A 144 -10.37 0.68 -2.46
C VAL A 144 -9.31 1.78 -2.54
N ASP A 145 -9.49 2.76 -3.42
CA ASP A 145 -8.61 3.92 -3.55
C ASP A 145 -8.50 4.72 -2.25
N LYS A 146 -9.63 4.95 -1.57
CA LYS A 146 -9.64 5.65 -0.28
C LYS A 146 -8.84 4.88 0.77
N ARG A 147 -8.95 3.55 0.82
CA ARG A 147 -8.17 2.72 1.75
C ARG A 147 -6.69 2.72 1.41
N LEU A 148 -6.32 2.60 0.13
CA LEU A 148 -4.93 2.65 -0.28
C LEU A 148 -4.30 4.01 0.05
N ARG A 149 -5.01 5.11 -0.20
CA ARG A 149 -4.57 6.45 0.24
C ARG A 149 -4.38 6.53 1.75
N GLY A 150 -5.34 6.03 2.53
CA GLY A 150 -5.22 6.00 3.99
C GLY A 150 -4.07 5.12 4.49
N ALA A 151 -3.78 4.01 3.81
CA ALA A 151 -2.63 3.17 4.11
C ALA A 151 -1.32 3.89 3.78
N ILE A 152 -1.22 4.57 2.63
CA ILE A 152 -0.05 5.38 2.28
C ILE A 152 0.17 6.48 3.32
N ASP A 153 -0.88 7.19 3.72
CA ASP A 153 -0.82 8.24 4.74
C ASP A 153 -0.35 7.70 6.09
N GLY A 154 -0.92 6.57 6.53
CA GLY A 154 -0.54 5.92 7.77
C GLY A 154 0.91 5.43 7.74
N ALA A 155 1.38 4.91 6.61
CA ALA A 155 2.74 4.38 6.49
C ALA A 155 3.80 5.48 6.37
N GLN A 156 3.44 6.65 5.81
CA GLN A 156 4.28 7.85 5.80
C GLN A 156 4.20 8.67 7.10
N TYR A 157 3.32 8.26 8.03
CA TYR A 157 2.93 9.05 9.20
C TYR A 157 2.55 10.48 8.82
N PHE A 158 1.93 10.65 7.65
CA PHE A 158 1.83 11.92 6.94
C PHE A 158 1.21 12.99 7.82
N TYR A 159 0.02 12.74 8.35
CA TYR A 159 -0.67 13.72 9.19
C TYR A 159 0.03 13.92 10.52
N SER A 160 0.90 13.02 10.99
CA SER A 160 1.67 13.17 12.23
C SER A 160 2.85 14.13 12.09
N VAL A 161 3.37 14.33 10.87
CA VAL A 161 4.55 15.15 10.60
C VAL A 161 4.29 16.37 9.71
N ILE A 162 3.18 16.37 8.98
CA ILE A 162 2.71 17.50 8.17
C ILE A 162 1.41 18.02 8.78
N ASP A 163 1.43 19.28 9.21
CA ASP A 163 0.25 19.93 9.80
C ASP A 163 -0.64 20.63 8.76
N GLU A 164 -0.06 21.10 7.66
CA GLU A 164 -0.77 21.90 6.65
C GLU A 164 -0.65 21.31 5.23
N VAL A 165 -1.76 21.38 4.48
CA VAL A 165 -1.86 20.98 3.07
C VAL A 165 -2.57 22.12 2.32
N PRO A 166 -2.07 22.58 1.15
CA PRO A 166 -0.96 22.01 0.38
C PRO A 166 0.43 22.29 0.97
N VAL A 167 1.33 21.33 0.78
CA VAL A 167 2.71 21.34 1.31
C VAL A 167 3.60 22.16 0.39
N ASN A 168 4.25 23.19 0.92
CA ASN A 168 5.35 23.87 0.24
C ASN A 168 6.69 23.35 0.77
N PRO A 169 7.44 22.51 0.03
CA PRO A 169 8.73 22.00 0.49
C PRO A 169 9.74 23.08 0.90
N ALA A 170 9.68 24.25 0.25
CA ALA A 170 10.58 25.36 0.55
C ALA A 170 10.36 25.99 1.93
N SER A 171 9.21 25.74 2.59
CA SER A 171 8.96 26.23 3.96
C SER A 171 9.73 25.44 5.02
N PHE A 172 10.30 24.28 4.67
CA PHE A 172 11.07 23.45 5.58
C PHE A 172 12.58 23.70 5.42
N PRO A 173 13.37 23.59 6.51
CA PRO A 173 14.83 23.70 6.43
C PRO A 173 15.42 22.60 5.55
N MET A 174 16.53 22.91 4.86
CA MET A 174 17.28 21.90 4.10
C MET A 174 17.89 20.85 5.03
N TRP A 175 17.91 19.60 4.57
CA TRP A 175 18.62 18.53 5.25
C TRP A 175 20.13 18.72 5.06
N SER A 176 20.84 19.07 6.14
CA SER A 176 22.29 19.20 6.11
C SER A 176 22.98 18.04 6.81
N LYS A 177 24.04 17.50 6.21
CA LYS A 177 24.93 16.52 6.84
C LYS A 177 25.84 17.14 7.90
N THR A 178 25.98 18.47 7.90
CA THR A 178 26.79 19.19 8.90
C THR A 178 26.02 19.46 10.18
N ASP A 179 24.69 19.28 10.16
CA ASP A 179 23.86 19.38 11.35
C ASP A 179 24.09 18.12 12.20
N PRO A 180 24.60 18.24 13.45
CA PRO A 180 24.91 17.10 14.30
C PRO A 180 23.67 16.29 14.71
N GLU A 181 22.47 16.85 14.58
CA GLU A 181 21.22 16.12 14.83
C GLU A 181 20.84 15.17 13.69
N ASN A 182 21.35 15.41 12.47
CA ASN A 182 20.94 14.67 11.29
C ASN A 182 21.82 13.44 11.09
N LYS A 183 21.17 12.28 11.05
CA LYS A 183 21.80 11.03 10.62
C LYS A 183 22.00 11.02 9.10
N PRO A 184 22.89 10.16 8.58
CA PRO A 184 22.88 9.80 7.16
C PRO A 184 21.47 9.43 6.71
N LEU A 185 21.06 9.89 5.52
CA LEU A 185 19.72 9.66 4.98
C LEU A 185 19.37 8.18 4.89
N VAL A 186 20.34 7.32 4.56
CA VAL A 186 20.16 5.85 4.57
C VAL A 186 19.70 5.31 5.94
N LEU A 187 20.06 5.97 7.04
CA LEU A 187 19.61 5.65 8.39
C LEU A 187 18.33 6.40 8.75
N ALA A 188 18.22 7.68 8.39
CA ALA A 188 17.07 8.53 8.68
C ALA A 188 15.78 8.06 7.97
N VAL A 189 15.88 7.33 6.85
CA VAL A 189 14.73 6.72 6.16
C VAL A 189 14.26 5.42 6.84
N ARG A 190 15.08 4.76 7.65
CA ARG A 190 14.73 3.46 8.24
C ARG A 190 13.55 3.61 9.19
N ARG A 191 12.58 2.71 9.05
CA ARG A 191 11.44 2.53 9.96
C ARG A 191 11.29 1.05 10.26
N GLY A 192 10.66 0.72 11.39
CA GLY A 192 10.41 -0.65 11.80
C GLY A 192 9.56 -0.74 13.07
N ASN A 193 9.27 -1.97 13.48
CA ASN A 193 8.54 -2.31 14.69
C ASN A 193 9.10 -3.61 15.32
N PHE A 194 8.60 -4.00 16.50
CA PHE A 194 9.07 -5.22 17.17
C PHE A 194 8.68 -6.50 16.44
N ALA A 195 7.59 -6.49 15.67
CA ALA A 195 7.16 -7.64 14.88
C ALA A 195 8.22 -8.00 13.82
N GLU A 196 8.73 -7.00 13.11
CA GLU A 196 9.81 -7.15 12.14
C GLU A 196 11.13 -7.60 12.79
N VAL A 197 11.49 -7.02 13.94
CA VAL A 197 12.69 -7.43 14.70
C VAL A 197 12.56 -8.89 15.17
N THR A 198 11.37 -9.28 15.64
CA THR A 198 11.10 -10.66 16.07
C THR A 198 11.18 -11.63 14.90
N ALA A 199 10.66 -11.25 13.73
CA ALA A 199 10.77 -12.06 12.52
C ALA A 199 12.25 -12.28 12.13
N MET A 200 13.07 -11.22 12.20
CA MET A 200 14.52 -11.30 11.97
C MET A 200 15.21 -12.26 12.96
N LEU A 201 14.91 -12.16 14.25
CA LEU A 201 15.49 -13.03 15.27
C LEU A 201 15.06 -14.51 15.09
N LYS A 202 13.83 -14.75 14.64
CA LYS A 202 13.30 -16.10 14.41
C LYS A 202 13.87 -16.77 13.16
N ALA A 203 14.27 -16.00 12.15
CA ALA A 203 14.71 -16.52 10.88
C ALA A 203 16.10 -17.21 10.92
N ARG A 204 16.80 -17.21 12.08
CA ARG A 204 18.03 -17.99 12.34
C ARG A 204 19.10 -17.92 11.23
N GLY A 205 19.24 -16.76 10.59
CA GLY A 205 20.23 -16.51 9.52
C GLY A 205 19.64 -16.44 8.10
N GLU A 206 18.39 -16.86 7.91
CA GLU A 206 17.64 -16.57 6.69
C GLU A 206 17.06 -15.13 6.74
N ASN A 207 16.85 -14.51 5.58
CA ASN A 207 16.18 -13.20 5.53
C ASN A 207 14.65 -13.42 5.52
N PRO A 208 13.91 -13.06 6.59
CA PRO A 208 12.46 -13.21 6.65
C PRO A 208 11.71 -12.27 5.69
N PHE A 209 12.39 -11.26 5.14
CA PHE A 209 11.86 -10.33 4.15
C PHE A 209 12.72 -10.42 2.89
N PRO A 210 12.64 -11.54 2.16
CA PRO A 210 13.36 -11.71 0.90
C PRO A 210 12.95 -10.63 -0.10
N LEU A 211 13.94 -10.14 -0.86
CA LEU A 211 13.71 -9.13 -1.90
C LEU A 211 12.73 -9.66 -2.95
N TYR A 212 11.92 -8.75 -3.49
CA TYR A 212 11.01 -8.98 -4.61
C TYR A 212 9.80 -9.88 -4.30
N GLN A 213 9.47 -10.06 -3.01
CA GLN A 213 8.31 -10.84 -2.58
C GLN A 213 7.18 -10.00 -1.97
N ASN A 214 7.51 -8.85 -1.39
CA ASN A 214 6.54 -7.98 -0.76
C ASN A 214 6.81 -6.55 -1.20
N ALA A 215 5.96 -6.04 -2.10
CA ALA A 215 6.11 -4.73 -2.70
C ALA A 215 6.30 -3.60 -1.66
N PHE A 216 5.67 -3.70 -0.49
CA PHE A 216 5.82 -2.71 0.57
C PHE A 216 7.21 -2.75 1.23
N MET A 217 7.72 -3.95 1.53
CA MET A 217 9.09 -4.12 2.05
C MET A 217 10.14 -3.70 1.01
N ASP A 218 9.90 -4.03 -0.26
CA ASP A 218 10.79 -3.69 -1.37
C ASP A 218 10.84 -2.16 -1.59
N VAL A 219 9.69 -1.47 -1.58
CA VAL A 219 9.67 0.01 -1.67
C VAL A 219 10.46 0.63 -0.52
N ARG A 220 10.36 0.12 0.71
CA ARG A 220 11.15 0.62 1.85
C ARG A 220 12.66 0.47 1.61
N GLN A 221 13.11 -0.66 1.07
CA GLN A 221 14.50 -0.89 0.68
C GLN A 221 14.94 0.06 -0.45
N THR A 222 14.07 0.31 -1.42
CA THR A 222 14.32 1.27 -2.50
C THR A 222 14.46 2.70 -1.97
N LEU A 223 13.61 3.15 -1.05
CA LEU A 223 13.76 4.47 -0.43
C LEU A 223 15.05 4.59 0.38
N MET A 224 15.46 3.54 1.09
CA MET A 224 16.75 3.49 1.77
C MET A 224 17.93 3.58 0.79
N THR A 225 17.82 2.91 -0.34
CA THR A 225 18.83 2.91 -1.41
C THR A 225 18.93 4.29 -2.07
N LEU A 226 17.80 4.96 -2.32
CA LEU A 226 17.77 6.36 -2.76
C LEU A 226 18.42 7.30 -1.75
N GLY A 227 18.14 7.12 -0.45
CA GLY A 227 18.79 7.86 0.62
C GLY A 227 20.31 7.67 0.63
N LYS A 228 20.77 6.42 0.48
CA LYS A 228 22.20 6.10 0.37
C LYS A 228 22.85 6.76 -0.85
N HIS A 229 22.23 6.64 -2.03
CA HIS A 229 22.78 7.26 -3.23
C HIS A 229 22.88 8.78 -3.09
N PHE A 230 21.90 9.42 -2.47
CA PHE A 230 21.97 10.86 -2.17
C PHE A 230 23.09 11.18 -1.17
N ASP A 231 23.26 10.36 -0.12
CA ASP A 231 24.40 10.47 0.79
C ASP A 231 25.75 10.33 0.05
N ASP A 232 25.83 9.48 -0.95
CA ASP A 232 27.02 9.29 -1.78
C ASP A 232 27.17 10.39 -2.87
N GLY A 233 26.21 11.31 -2.94
CA GLY A 233 26.20 12.44 -3.88
C GLY A 233 25.70 12.09 -5.29
N HIS A 234 24.88 11.04 -5.41
CA HIS A 234 24.18 10.62 -6.62
C HIS A 234 22.68 10.91 -6.47
N PRO A 235 22.20 12.10 -6.89
CA PRO A 235 20.78 12.45 -6.80
C PRO A 235 19.93 11.75 -7.86
N GLU A 236 20.53 11.22 -8.94
CA GLU A 236 19.84 10.47 -9.99
C GLU A 236 19.77 8.97 -9.68
N ALA A 237 18.65 8.34 -10.03
CA ALA A 237 18.46 6.89 -9.95
C ALA A 237 17.58 6.37 -11.09
N VAL A 238 17.85 5.14 -11.53
CA VAL A 238 16.98 4.41 -12.46
C VAL A 238 16.49 3.14 -11.79
N LEU A 239 15.19 3.06 -11.53
CA LEU A 239 14.55 1.86 -11.01
C LEU A 239 14.09 1.04 -12.22
N GLN A 240 14.56 -0.19 -12.37
CA GLN A 240 14.24 -1.01 -13.54
C GLN A 240 13.94 -2.46 -13.13
N ASP A 241 12.97 -3.09 -13.77
CA ASP A 241 12.68 -4.50 -13.54
C ASP A 241 13.65 -5.41 -14.30
N LYS A 242 13.83 -6.64 -13.81
CA LYS A 242 14.71 -7.64 -14.44
C LYS A 242 14.30 -7.99 -15.87
N GLY A 243 13.01 -7.86 -16.19
CA GLY A 243 12.48 -8.07 -17.52
C GLY A 243 12.74 -6.90 -18.47
N HIS A 244 13.19 -5.74 -17.98
CA HIS A 244 13.29 -4.49 -18.73
C HIS A 244 11.97 -4.07 -19.38
N ASP A 245 10.85 -4.37 -18.71
CA ASP A 245 9.51 -3.99 -19.17
C ASP A 245 9.16 -2.54 -18.81
N TYR A 246 9.64 -2.07 -17.66
CA TYR A 246 9.38 -0.76 -17.08
C TYR A 246 10.64 -0.18 -16.42
N ALA A 247 10.76 1.14 -16.49
CA ALA A 247 11.77 1.86 -15.74
C ALA A 247 11.21 3.18 -15.20
N ILE A 248 11.63 3.56 -13.99
CA ILE A 248 11.42 4.89 -13.43
C ILE A 248 12.75 5.61 -13.44
N CYS A 249 12.83 6.70 -14.20
CA CYS A 249 13.93 7.65 -14.13
C CYS A 249 13.57 8.68 -13.04
N MET A 250 14.41 8.82 -12.03
CA MET A 250 14.15 9.70 -10.90
C MET A 250 15.38 10.57 -10.61
N ARG A 251 15.12 11.82 -10.23
CA ARG A 251 16.11 12.70 -9.61
C ARG A 251 15.56 13.27 -8.32
N VAL A 252 16.33 13.15 -7.24
CA VAL A 252 16.11 13.90 -6.00
C VAL A 252 16.54 15.35 -6.25
N LEU A 253 15.57 16.26 -6.18
CA LEU A 253 15.80 17.69 -6.35
C LEU A 253 16.47 18.27 -5.10
N GLU A 254 15.90 17.94 -3.94
CA GLU A 254 16.33 18.42 -2.64
C GLU A 254 15.77 17.53 -1.53
N VAL A 255 16.37 17.63 -0.34
CA VAL A 255 15.89 16.95 0.86
C VAL A 255 15.66 17.98 1.96
N ARG A 256 14.48 17.93 2.60
CA ARG A 256 14.03 18.88 3.62
C ARG A 256 13.83 18.18 4.97
N LYS A 257 14.16 18.84 6.09
CA LYS A 257 13.94 18.33 7.45
C LYS A 257 12.55 18.77 7.91
N VAL A 258 11.59 17.83 7.91
CA VAL A 258 10.20 18.10 8.29
C VAL A 258 10.00 18.00 9.80
N ALA A 259 10.66 17.03 10.41
CA ALA A 259 10.72 16.81 11.85
C ALA A 259 12.06 16.16 12.20
N LEU A 260 12.34 15.97 13.49
CA LEU A 260 13.52 15.26 13.96
C LEU A 260 13.60 13.86 13.32
N ASP A 261 14.71 13.57 12.62
CA ASP A 261 14.92 12.32 11.88
C ASP A 261 13.85 11.99 10.79
N VAL A 262 13.18 13.02 10.24
CA VAL A 262 12.20 12.86 9.16
C VAL A 262 12.61 13.68 7.92
N PRO A 263 13.36 13.07 6.98
CA PRO A 263 13.69 13.70 5.69
C PRO A 263 12.53 13.61 4.69
N MET A 264 12.11 14.72 4.10
CA MET A 264 11.26 14.77 2.92
C MET A 264 12.13 14.86 1.68
N PHE A 265 12.02 13.88 0.79
CA PHE A 265 12.71 13.89 -0.50
C PHE A 265 11.78 14.49 -1.54
N VAL A 266 12.14 15.64 -2.09
CA VAL A 266 11.45 16.22 -3.24
C VAL A 266 12.07 15.65 -4.51
N VAL A 267 11.24 15.08 -5.38
CA VAL A 267 11.72 14.33 -6.54
C VAL A 267 11.02 14.77 -7.82
N THR A 268 11.76 14.68 -8.93
CA THR A 268 11.19 14.66 -10.27
C THR A 268 11.34 13.25 -10.84
N TYR A 269 10.31 12.74 -11.51
CA TYR A 269 10.32 11.38 -12.03
C TYR A 269 9.55 11.22 -13.33
N GLY A 270 10.01 10.29 -14.15
CA GLY A 270 9.40 9.85 -15.40
C GLY A 270 9.34 8.33 -15.46
N ARG A 271 8.32 7.77 -16.10
CA ARG A 271 8.21 6.32 -16.35
C ARG A 271 8.43 6.04 -17.82
N GLY A 272 9.32 5.08 -18.10
CA GLY A 272 9.45 4.44 -19.40
C GLY A 272 8.81 3.06 -19.37
N ALA A 273 8.22 2.64 -20.49
CA ALA A 273 7.78 1.27 -20.71
C ALA A 273 8.41 0.75 -22.00
N HIS A 274 8.63 -0.55 -22.09
CA HIS A 274 9.25 -1.16 -23.28
C HIS A 274 8.40 -0.99 -24.54
N ASN A 275 7.10 -0.79 -24.38
CA ASN A 275 6.14 -0.59 -25.46
C ASN A 275 5.84 0.90 -25.74
N GLN A 276 6.58 1.81 -25.12
CA GLN A 276 6.44 3.26 -25.31
C GLN A 276 7.69 3.86 -25.95
N PRO A 277 7.57 5.03 -26.62
CA PRO A 277 8.71 5.71 -27.19
C PRO A 277 9.71 6.08 -26.11
N LEU A 278 11.00 5.82 -26.36
CA LEU A 278 12.08 6.14 -25.44
C LEU A 278 12.36 7.64 -25.30
N SER A 279 11.77 8.50 -26.14
CA SER A 279 12.22 9.89 -26.29
C SER A 279 12.33 10.72 -24.99
N PRO A 280 11.40 10.65 -24.01
CA PRO A 280 11.55 11.46 -22.78
C PRO A 280 12.58 10.87 -21.80
N THR A 281 12.60 9.56 -21.59
CA THR A 281 13.48 8.93 -20.58
C THR A 281 14.90 8.74 -21.10
N PHE A 282 15.07 8.42 -22.38
CA PHE A 282 16.39 8.27 -23.00
C PHE A 282 17.14 9.60 -23.10
N GLY A 283 16.44 10.69 -23.43
CA GLY A 283 17.02 12.03 -23.41
C GLY A 283 17.53 12.41 -22.02
N TRP A 284 16.78 12.07 -20.97
CA TRP A 284 17.21 12.24 -19.59
C TRP A 284 18.42 11.36 -19.23
N ILE A 285 18.40 10.06 -19.56
CA ILE A 285 19.53 9.14 -19.30
C ILE A 285 20.80 9.65 -20.00
N SER A 286 20.68 10.13 -21.24
CA SER A 286 21.81 10.68 -22.00
C SER A 286 22.39 11.94 -21.36
N ASP A 287 21.53 12.85 -20.87
CA ASP A 287 21.97 14.05 -20.11
C ASP A 287 22.68 13.67 -18.81
N VAL A 288 22.18 12.66 -18.08
CA VAL A 288 22.81 12.15 -16.86
C VAL A 288 24.20 11.55 -17.15
N ILE A 289 24.32 10.70 -18.18
CA ILE A 289 25.60 10.09 -18.58
C ILE A 289 26.59 11.19 -18.99
N ALA A 290 26.19 12.14 -19.82
CA ALA A 290 27.05 13.23 -20.28
C ALA A 290 27.59 14.07 -19.11
N ARG A 291 26.75 14.36 -18.11
CA ARG A 291 27.16 15.07 -16.89
C ARG A 291 28.08 14.22 -16.00
N SER A 292 27.84 12.92 -15.89
CA SER A 292 28.69 12.01 -15.13
C SER A 292 30.11 11.95 -15.70
N GLN A 293 30.25 11.94 -17.03
CA GLN A 293 31.55 11.90 -17.72
C GLN A 293 32.36 13.20 -17.54
N SER A 294 31.69 14.34 -17.36
CA SER A 294 32.35 15.62 -17.08
C SER A 294 32.89 15.73 -15.64
N ASN A 295 32.38 14.92 -14.71
CA ASN A 295 32.86 14.82 -13.33
C ASN A 295 33.70 13.54 -13.17
N SER A 296 35.03 13.68 -13.26
CA SER A 296 36.01 12.57 -13.26
C SER A 296 35.96 11.59 -12.07
N THR A 297 35.16 11.88 -11.04
CA THR A 297 35.01 11.07 -9.82
C THR A 297 33.73 10.22 -9.76
N LYS A 298 32.82 10.29 -10.74
CA LYS A 298 31.49 9.63 -10.67
C LYS A 298 31.11 8.97 -11.99
N ILE A 299 31.64 7.78 -12.26
CA ILE A 299 31.30 7.02 -13.48
C ILE A 299 29.99 6.25 -13.24
N GLY A 300 28.93 6.63 -13.96
CA GLY A 300 27.65 5.91 -13.99
C GLY A 300 26.53 6.55 -13.17
N PHE A 301 25.30 6.09 -13.42
CA PHE A 301 24.12 6.39 -12.61
C PHE A 301 23.71 5.11 -11.84
N PRO A 302 23.33 5.21 -10.57
CA PRO A 302 22.96 4.03 -9.82
C PRO A 302 21.64 3.45 -10.33
N GLN A 303 21.68 2.17 -10.70
CA GLN A 303 20.52 1.40 -11.10
C GLN A 303 20.00 0.59 -9.91
N ILE A 304 18.69 0.66 -9.66
CA ILE A 304 17.99 -0.09 -8.63
C ILE A 304 17.13 -1.15 -9.32
N ILE A 305 17.39 -2.42 -9.06
CA ILE A 305 16.52 -3.50 -9.54
C ILE A 305 15.24 -3.46 -8.71
N SER A 306 14.08 -3.38 -9.37
CA SER A 306 12.77 -3.27 -8.69
C SER A 306 11.68 -4.02 -9.44
N THR A 307 10.74 -4.65 -8.75
CA THR A 307 9.62 -5.35 -9.44
C THR A 307 8.61 -4.37 -10.02
N PRO A 308 7.81 -4.77 -11.04
CA PRO A 308 6.71 -3.95 -11.51
C PRO A 308 5.72 -3.54 -10.40
N GLU A 309 5.43 -4.46 -9.47
CA GLU A 309 4.53 -4.22 -8.33
C GLU A 309 5.10 -3.19 -7.36
N GLU A 310 6.39 -3.30 -7.04
CA GLU A 310 7.13 -2.32 -6.23
C GLU A 310 7.13 -0.94 -6.88
N GLN A 311 7.44 -0.88 -8.19
CA GLN A 311 7.39 0.36 -8.97
C GLN A 311 5.99 0.99 -8.96
N ASN A 312 4.95 0.18 -9.15
CA ASN A 312 3.56 0.66 -9.16
C ASN A 312 3.13 1.17 -7.77
N LEU A 313 3.57 0.56 -6.67
CA LEU A 313 3.33 1.07 -5.32
C LEU A 313 4.06 2.39 -5.08
N LEU A 314 5.36 2.49 -5.42
CA LEU A 314 6.12 3.73 -5.30
C LEU A 314 5.47 4.87 -6.09
N LEU A 315 5.05 4.58 -7.33
CA LEU A 315 4.40 5.57 -8.18
C LEU A 315 3.03 5.98 -7.61
N SER A 316 2.29 5.06 -6.98
CA SER A 316 1.04 5.37 -6.28
C SER A 316 1.28 6.34 -5.11
N ILE A 317 2.34 6.12 -4.33
CA ILE A 317 2.75 7.04 -3.25
C ILE A 317 3.08 8.42 -3.82
N LEU A 318 3.90 8.49 -4.87
CA LEU A 318 4.26 9.75 -5.52
C LEU A 318 3.05 10.46 -6.14
N GLN A 319 2.07 9.72 -6.67
CA GLN A 319 0.86 10.32 -7.24
C GLN A 319 -0.08 10.90 -6.17
N VAL A 320 -0.12 10.29 -4.98
CA VAL A 320 -0.86 10.83 -3.83
C VAL A 320 -0.21 12.12 -3.35
N ASN A 321 1.12 12.13 -3.22
CA ASN A 321 1.85 13.28 -2.70
C ASN A 321 1.97 14.44 -3.70
N SER A 322 2.01 14.17 -5.01
CA SER A 322 2.07 15.24 -6.01
C SER A 322 0.82 16.13 -5.98
N LYS A 323 -0.35 15.56 -5.68
CA LYS A 323 -1.60 16.30 -5.49
C LYS A 323 -1.62 17.18 -4.24
N ARG A 324 -0.64 17.03 -3.35
CA ARG A 324 -0.51 17.77 -2.10
C ARG A 324 0.55 18.86 -2.17
N LEU A 325 1.31 18.95 -3.26
CA LEU A 325 2.28 20.02 -3.44
C LEU A 325 1.57 21.37 -3.64
N SER A 326 2.09 22.42 -3.01
CA SER A 326 1.64 23.79 -3.25
C SER A 326 1.93 24.21 -4.68
N ALA A 327 0.97 24.93 -5.28
CA ALA A 327 1.15 25.54 -6.60
C ALA A 327 2.25 26.62 -6.60
N ASP A 328 2.58 27.17 -5.44
CA ASP A 328 3.63 28.20 -5.27
C ASP A 328 5.04 27.60 -5.26
N TYR A 329 5.18 26.27 -5.14
CA TYR A 329 6.47 25.62 -5.16
C TYR A 329 6.97 25.47 -6.61
N VAL A 330 8.06 26.17 -6.92
CA VAL A 330 8.69 26.14 -8.26
C VAL A 330 9.99 25.34 -8.19
N PRO A 331 10.00 24.08 -8.66
CA PRO A 331 11.20 23.23 -8.68
C PRO A 331 12.18 23.61 -9.80
N ASP A 332 13.47 23.40 -9.57
CA ASP A 332 14.51 23.51 -10.61
C ASP A 332 14.55 22.25 -11.50
N LEU A 333 13.90 22.36 -12.66
CA LEU A 333 13.78 21.28 -13.64
C LEU A 333 14.68 21.49 -14.86
N ARG A 334 15.33 20.40 -15.28
CA ARG A 334 16.16 20.37 -16.50
C ARG A 334 15.28 20.38 -17.74
N LYS A 335 15.88 20.75 -18.89
CA LYS A 335 15.19 20.71 -20.21
C LYS A 335 14.63 19.32 -20.53
N THR A 336 15.33 18.25 -20.14
CA THR A 336 14.94 16.85 -20.34
C THR A 336 13.81 16.40 -19.39
N GLU A 337 13.51 17.17 -18.35
CA GLU A 337 12.54 16.84 -17.31
C GLU A 337 11.20 17.57 -17.48
N LYS A 338 11.02 18.31 -18.58
CA LYS A 338 9.76 19.04 -18.86
C LYS A 338 8.52 18.14 -18.90
N ARG A 339 8.69 16.86 -19.22
CA ARG A 339 7.62 15.84 -19.26
C ARG A 339 7.56 15.01 -17.96
N PHE A 340 8.44 15.26 -17.00
CA PHE A 340 8.49 14.54 -15.74
C PHE A 340 7.49 15.15 -14.75
N MET A 341 7.05 14.33 -13.81
CA MET A 341 6.20 14.76 -12.71
C MET A 341 7.05 15.15 -11.52
N VAL A 342 6.58 16.12 -10.74
CA VAL A 342 7.20 16.51 -9.47
C VAL A 342 6.32 15.99 -8.33
N SER A 343 6.97 15.43 -7.32
CA SER A 343 6.33 14.93 -6.11
C SER A 343 7.32 14.95 -4.96
N PHE A 344 6.91 14.39 -3.83
CA PHE A 344 7.79 14.13 -2.71
C PHE A 344 7.42 12.79 -2.05
N PHE A 345 8.35 12.25 -1.28
CA PHE A 345 8.07 11.16 -0.37
C PHE A 345 8.70 11.42 1.00
N LEU A 346 8.00 10.95 2.02
CA LEU A 346 8.48 10.79 3.38
C LEU A 346 8.92 9.33 3.60
N PRO A 347 9.72 9.04 4.65
CA PRO A 347 10.06 7.68 5.03
C PRO A 347 8.80 6.85 5.26
N ILE A 348 8.84 5.59 4.83
CA ILE A 348 7.71 4.68 4.93
C ILE A 348 8.02 3.63 5.98
N GLY A 349 7.11 3.46 6.93
CA GLY A 349 7.21 2.49 8.01
C GLY A 349 5.95 1.66 8.17
N PRO A 350 6.00 0.64 9.05
CA PRO A 350 4.84 -0.22 9.30
C PRO A 350 3.64 0.62 9.74
N LEU A 351 2.45 0.18 9.34
CA LEU A 351 1.21 0.78 9.82
C LEU A 351 1.04 0.54 11.32
N SER A 352 0.53 1.54 12.04
CA SER A 352 0.12 1.32 13.42
C SER A 352 -1.05 0.34 13.46
N GLN A 353 -1.23 -0.35 14.59
CA GLN A 353 -2.38 -1.24 14.76
C GLN A 353 -3.71 -0.49 14.60
N LEU A 354 -3.76 0.76 15.08
CA LEU A 354 -4.91 1.65 14.94
C LEU A 354 -5.27 1.85 13.46
N ASP A 355 -4.28 2.12 12.62
CA ASP A 355 -4.49 2.34 11.18
C ASP A 355 -4.95 1.06 10.49
N ILE A 356 -4.30 -0.08 10.79
CA ILE A 356 -4.70 -1.39 10.26
C ILE A 356 -6.17 -1.67 10.62
N GLY A 357 -6.54 -1.47 11.89
CA GLY A 357 -7.90 -1.68 12.38
C GLY A 357 -8.93 -0.79 11.67
N LYS A 358 -8.62 0.51 11.49
CA LYS A 358 -9.50 1.46 10.79
C LYS A 358 -9.65 1.13 9.30
N LEU A 359 -8.56 0.76 8.63
CA LEU A 359 -8.53 0.50 7.19
C LEU A 359 -9.17 -0.85 6.82
N ALA A 360 -9.02 -1.85 7.68
CA ALA A 360 -9.65 -3.16 7.52
C ALA A 360 -11.15 -3.14 7.87
N ASN A 361 -11.65 -2.11 8.56
CA ASN A 361 -13.04 -2.04 8.95
C ASN A 361 -13.96 -1.67 7.76
N CYS A 362 -15.17 -2.21 7.78
CA CYS A 362 -16.26 -1.89 6.87
C CYS A 362 -17.47 -1.43 7.69
N SER A 363 -17.81 -0.14 7.61
CA SER A 363 -19.04 0.40 8.18
C SER A 363 -20.23 0.07 7.28
N GLY A 364 -20.71 -1.17 7.35
CA GLY A 364 -21.81 -1.70 6.53
C GLY A 364 -21.53 -3.12 6.06
N CYS A 365 -21.99 -3.46 4.85
CA CYS A 365 -21.80 -4.80 4.32
C CYS A 365 -20.31 -5.15 4.20
N ILE A 366 -19.90 -6.27 4.79
CA ILE A 366 -18.50 -6.71 4.78
C ILE A 366 -17.95 -6.98 3.36
N VAL A 367 -18.84 -7.29 2.40
CA VAL A 367 -18.47 -7.61 1.01
C VAL A 367 -18.36 -6.36 0.14
N CYS A 368 -19.39 -5.50 0.15
CA CYS A 368 -19.49 -4.37 -0.79
C CYS A 368 -19.46 -2.99 -0.14
N GLY A 369 -19.52 -2.91 1.20
CA GLY A 369 -19.50 -1.65 1.95
C GLY A 369 -20.82 -0.88 1.96
N ASN A 370 -21.87 -1.35 1.29
CA ASN A 370 -23.19 -0.70 1.33
C ASN A 370 -23.73 -0.65 2.75
N LYS A 371 -24.34 0.49 3.12
CA LYS A 371 -25.01 0.64 4.42
C LYS A 371 -26.09 -0.42 4.57
N THR A 372 -26.11 -1.08 5.71
CA THR A 372 -27.10 -2.10 6.05
C THR A 372 -27.21 -2.20 7.56
N ILE A 373 -28.35 -2.67 8.04
CA ILE A 373 -28.58 -3.02 9.45
C ILE A 373 -28.76 -4.54 9.62
N SER A 374 -28.81 -5.29 8.51
CA SER A 374 -29.04 -6.73 8.53
C SER A 374 -27.77 -7.47 8.91
N LYS A 375 -27.78 -8.01 10.14
CA LYS A 375 -26.69 -8.80 10.72
C LYS A 375 -26.87 -10.28 10.43
N CYS A 376 -25.77 -11.04 10.43
CA CYS A 376 -25.85 -12.49 10.41
C CYS A 376 -26.62 -13.00 11.63
N SER A 377 -27.72 -13.73 11.44
CA SER A 377 -28.56 -14.24 12.54
C SER A 377 -27.86 -15.25 13.46
N GLY A 378 -26.77 -15.87 13.00
CA GLY A 378 -25.99 -16.83 13.80
C GLY A 378 -25.03 -16.14 14.77
N CYS A 379 -24.12 -15.32 14.24
CA CYS A 379 -23.04 -14.72 15.03
C CYS A 379 -23.28 -13.26 15.43
N LEU A 380 -24.19 -12.54 14.74
CA LEU A 380 -24.44 -11.10 14.88
C LEU A 380 -23.22 -10.17 14.67
N SER A 381 -22.07 -10.72 14.26
CA SER A 381 -20.79 -10.01 14.18
C SER A 381 -20.56 -9.29 12.84
N VAL A 382 -21.13 -9.82 11.75
CA VAL A 382 -20.97 -9.26 10.40
C VAL A 382 -22.30 -8.83 9.81
N GLU A 383 -22.22 -7.85 8.92
CA GLU A 383 -23.35 -7.20 8.26
C GLU A 383 -23.37 -7.52 6.76
N TYR A 384 -24.58 -7.74 6.24
CA TYR A 384 -24.81 -8.02 4.82
C TYR A 384 -25.95 -7.15 4.29
N CYS A 385 -25.80 -6.61 3.07
CA CYS A 385 -26.91 -5.87 2.43
C CYS A 385 -27.96 -6.82 1.80
N GLY A 386 -27.68 -8.13 1.76
CA GLY A 386 -28.58 -9.13 1.19
C GLY A 386 -27.98 -10.54 1.15
N ARG A 387 -28.78 -11.53 0.74
CA ARG A 387 -28.41 -12.95 0.70
C ARG A 387 -27.23 -13.24 -0.23
N ASP A 388 -27.07 -12.47 -1.31
CA ASP A 388 -25.98 -12.69 -2.28
C ASP A 388 -24.61 -12.39 -1.67
N CYS A 389 -24.49 -11.26 -0.95
CA CYS A 389 -23.26 -10.92 -0.22
C CYS A 389 -23.00 -11.94 0.91
N GLN A 390 -24.04 -12.40 1.59
CA GLN A 390 -23.91 -13.44 2.61
C GLN A 390 -23.38 -14.75 2.01
N LYS A 391 -23.96 -15.24 0.90
CA LYS A 391 -23.53 -16.47 0.23
C LYS A 391 -22.08 -16.37 -0.28
N LEU A 392 -21.69 -15.22 -0.82
CA LEU A 392 -20.33 -15.01 -1.33
C LEU A 392 -19.29 -15.09 -0.21
N HIS A 393 -19.54 -14.45 0.93
CA HIS A 393 -18.65 -14.47 2.09
C HIS A 393 -18.80 -15.75 2.93
N TRP A 394 -19.84 -16.56 2.74
CA TRP A 394 -20.16 -17.69 3.61
C TRP A 394 -19.03 -18.71 3.75
N LYS A 395 -18.27 -19.01 2.69
CA LYS A 395 -17.15 -19.96 2.78
C LYS A 395 -16.09 -19.52 3.79
N GLU A 396 -15.80 -18.22 3.81
CA GLU A 396 -14.85 -17.60 4.74
C GLU A 396 -15.48 -17.41 6.13
N HIS A 397 -16.75 -17.02 6.18
CA HIS A 397 -17.45 -16.69 7.42
C HIS A 397 -17.93 -17.91 8.22
N LYS A 398 -18.35 -18.99 7.56
CA LYS A 398 -18.99 -20.17 8.18
C LYS A 398 -18.18 -20.76 9.33
N PRO A 399 -16.86 -21.00 9.21
CA PRO A 399 -16.07 -21.54 10.31
C PRO A 399 -16.17 -20.68 11.57
N MET A 400 -16.07 -19.37 11.42
CA MET A 400 -16.22 -18.41 12.51
C MET A 400 -17.66 -18.35 13.05
N CYS A 401 -18.65 -18.29 12.16
CA CYS A 401 -20.06 -18.15 12.53
C CYS A 401 -20.55 -19.36 13.34
N VAL A 402 -20.14 -20.57 12.96
CA VAL A 402 -20.51 -21.80 13.65
C VAL A 402 -19.80 -21.90 15.00
N SER A 403 -18.53 -21.47 15.08
CA SER A 403 -17.78 -21.44 16.34
C SER A 403 -18.51 -20.64 17.43
N LEU A 404 -19.04 -19.47 17.09
CA LEU A 404 -19.72 -18.58 18.05
C LEU A 404 -21.06 -19.09 18.60
N LYS A 405 -21.73 -20.02 17.91
CA LYS A 405 -23.07 -20.46 18.29
C LYS A 405 -23.01 -21.41 19.49
N GLY A 406 -23.69 -21.04 20.58
CA GLY A 406 -23.71 -21.84 21.82
C GLY A 406 -22.41 -21.76 22.62
N GLY A 407 -21.67 -20.65 22.50
CA GLY A 407 -20.57 -20.33 23.41
C GLY A 407 -21.07 -19.95 24.81
N THR A 408 -20.25 -20.23 25.81
CA THR A 408 -20.49 -19.82 27.20
C THR A 408 -19.96 -18.40 27.40
N TRP A 409 -20.82 -17.50 27.87
CA TRP A 409 -20.49 -16.08 28.03
C TRP A 409 -20.40 -15.72 29.51
N HIS A 410 -19.28 -15.10 29.90
CA HIS A 410 -19.01 -14.66 31.26
C HIS A 410 -19.00 -13.14 31.29
N THR A 411 -19.81 -12.55 32.15
CA THR A 411 -19.81 -11.09 32.35
C THR A 411 -18.76 -10.73 33.38
N VAL A 412 -17.73 -10.02 32.96
CA VAL A 412 -16.67 -9.51 33.82
C VAL A 412 -16.79 -8.00 33.97
N THR A 413 -16.52 -7.52 35.18
CA THR A 413 -16.33 -6.09 35.43
C THR A 413 -14.90 -5.74 35.07
N VAL A 414 -14.72 -4.65 34.34
CA VAL A 414 -13.40 -4.21 33.86
C VAL A 414 -13.16 -2.75 34.20
N SER A 415 -11.89 -2.37 34.30
CA SER A 415 -11.48 -0.99 34.60
C SER A 415 -10.45 -0.49 33.58
N THR A 416 -10.38 0.83 33.35
CA THR A 416 -9.39 1.43 32.44
C THR A 416 -7.97 1.46 33.03
N GLU A 417 -7.85 1.39 34.36
CA GLU A 417 -6.58 1.32 35.06
C GLU A 417 -6.42 -0.01 35.79
N ALA A 418 -5.24 -0.64 35.66
CA ALA A 418 -4.93 -1.84 36.40
C ALA A 418 -4.90 -1.55 37.92
N PRO A 419 -5.63 -2.33 38.76
CA PRO A 419 -5.61 -2.22 40.22
C PRO A 419 -4.23 -2.03 40.83
N GLU A 420 -3.20 -2.70 40.32
CA GLU A 420 -1.84 -2.64 40.85
C GLU A 420 -1.19 -1.25 40.61
N ILE A 421 -1.48 -0.62 39.47
CA ILE A 421 -0.99 0.72 39.13
C ILE A 421 -1.67 1.77 39.99
N ARG A 422 -2.97 1.60 40.27
CA ARG A 422 -3.70 2.45 41.20
C ARG A 422 -3.11 2.38 42.61
N ILE A 423 -2.86 1.17 43.12
CA ILE A 423 -2.26 0.97 44.44
C ILE A 423 -0.83 1.56 44.47
N ALA A 424 -0.02 1.27 43.46
CA ALA A 424 1.34 1.79 43.38
C ALA A 424 1.37 3.33 43.31
N SER A 425 0.45 3.95 42.56
CA SER A 425 0.32 5.42 42.51
C SER A 425 -0.04 6.03 43.87
N LEU A 426 -0.92 5.36 44.62
CA LEU A 426 -1.29 5.77 45.98
C LEU A 426 -0.09 5.66 46.95
N LEU A 427 0.71 4.59 46.84
CA LEU A 427 1.88 4.37 47.69
C LEU A 427 3.03 5.34 47.39
N GLU A 428 3.30 5.62 46.11
CA GLU A 428 4.36 6.54 45.67
C GLU A 428 3.96 8.03 45.79
N GLY A 429 2.67 8.32 46.01
CA GLY A 429 2.14 9.68 46.05
C GLY A 429 2.27 10.43 44.72
N LYS A 430 2.46 9.71 43.61
CA LYS A 430 2.62 10.24 42.25
C LYS A 430 1.84 9.39 41.26
N PRO A 431 1.22 10.00 40.23
CA PRO A 431 0.52 9.24 39.20
C PRO A 431 1.51 8.37 38.43
N LEU A 432 1.33 7.05 38.47
CA LEU A 432 2.07 6.10 37.65
C LEU A 432 1.24 5.75 36.42
N VAL A 433 1.89 5.65 35.26
CA VAL A 433 1.24 5.29 34.00
C VAL A 433 1.83 3.97 33.50
N ALA A 434 0.95 3.01 33.19
CA ALA A 434 1.37 1.79 32.52
C ALA A 434 1.61 2.05 31.03
N ASN A 435 2.82 1.77 30.57
CA ASN A 435 3.16 1.84 29.15
C ASN A 435 2.93 0.47 28.48
N TYR A 436 1.97 0.40 27.56
CA TYR A 436 1.68 -0.80 26.79
C TYR A 436 2.51 -0.85 25.50
N LEU A 437 3.52 -1.71 25.46
CA LEU A 437 4.31 -1.95 24.25
C LEU A 437 3.55 -2.89 23.31
N ASN A 438 3.28 -2.41 22.10
CA ASN A 438 2.67 -3.20 21.03
C ASN A 438 3.71 -3.58 19.98
N ASN A 439 3.71 -4.84 19.56
CA ASN A 439 4.74 -5.30 18.63
C ASN A 439 4.60 -4.73 17.22
N GLN A 440 3.38 -4.35 16.83
CA GLN A 440 3.10 -3.76 15.51
C GLN A 440 3.40 -2.27 15.44
N ASN A 441 3.46 -1.62 16.61
CA ASN A 441 3.58 -0.17 16.69
C ASN A 441 4.95 0.30 16.15
N PRO A 442 4.98 1.36 15.33
CA PRO A 442 6.22 1.93 14.85
C PRO A 442 7.14 2.37 15.99
N PHE A 443 8.44 2.14 15.82
CA PHE A 443 9.46 2.62 16.75
C PHE A 443 9.67 4.14 16.69
N HIS A 444 9.45 4.74 15.52
CA HIS A 444 9.81 6.13 15.30
C HIS A 444 8.80 7.07 15.98
N PRO A 445 9.23 8.06 16.80
CA PRO A 445 8.32 8.96 17.51
C PRO A 445 7.37 9.72 16.59
N SER A 446 7.81 10.02 15.37
CA SER A 446 6.98 10.72 14.37
C SER A 446 5.72 9.96 13.93
N ALA A 447 5.58 8.68 14.29
CA ALA A 447 4.33 7.95 14.09
C ALA A 447 3.21 8.47 14.98
N TYR A 448 3.54 9.14 16.09
CA TYR A 448 2.61 9.64 17.09
C TYR A 448 2.69 11.17 17.14
N LYS A 449 1.55 11.88 17.00
CA LYS A 449 1.53 13.30 17.33
C LYS A 449 1.78 13.45 18.83
N SER A 450 2.52 14.49 19.24
CA SER A 450 2.77 14.80 20.66
C SER A 450 1.52 15.24 21.45
N LYS A 451 0.32 14.99 20.92
CA LYS A 451 -0.85 14.89 21.78
C LYS A 451 -0.69 13.57 22.50
N THR A 452 -0.10 13.65 23.70
CA THR A 452 -0.51 12.85 24.86
C THR A 452 -1.89 12.32 24.55
N GLU A 453 -2.01 11.02 24.23
CA GLU A 453 -3.33 10.44 24.01
C GLU A 453 -4.11 10.81 25.25
N VAL A 454 -5.00 11.78 25.05
CA VAL A 454 -5.66 12.49 26.12
C VAL A 454 -6.41 11.41 26.84
N GLN A 455 -5.94 11.13 28.05
CA GLN A 455 -6.75 10.84 29.21
C GLN A 455 -8.02 11.67 29.09
N SER A 456 -9.03 11.14 28.42
CA SER A 456 -10.37 11.70 28.47
C SER A 456 -11.03 11.12 29.69
N ALA A 457 -10.95 11.92 30.75
CA ALA A 457 -12.08 12.31 31.59
C ALA A 457 -12.83 11.16 32.28
N ASP A 458 -12.44 10.96 33.54
CA ASP A 458 -12.84 9.91 34.47
C ASP A 458 -12.08 8.57 34.30
N PRO A 459 -11.06 8.29 35.14
CA PRO A 459 -10.24 7.06 35.09
C PRO A 459 -11.03 5.77 35.40
N THR A 460 -12.35 5.88 35.57
CA THR A 460 -13.28 4.78 35.82
C THR A 460 -14.21 4.46 34.66
N SER A 461 -14.29 5.27 33.60
CA SER A 461 -15.26 5.06 32.52
C SER A 461 -14.60 4.58 31.21
N LEU A 462 -15.09 3.48 30.64
CA LEU A 462 -14.61 3.01 29.34
C LEU A 462 -15.07 3.98 28.22
N PRO A 463 -14.26 4.14 27.15
CA PRO A 463 -14.64 4.91 25.97
C PRO A 463 -15.96 4.45 25.33
N PRO A 464 -16.63 5.30 24.52
CA PRO A 464 -17.90 4.99 23.87
C PRO A 464 -17.86 3.68 23.08
N ASN A 465 -18.94 2.89 23.18
CA ASN A 465 -19.05 1.61 22.50
C ASN A 465 -19.23 1.77 20.97
N ILE A 466 -18.13 1.68 20.22
CA ILE A 466 -18.17 1.73 18.75
C ILE A 466 -18.73 0.45 18.11
N HIS A 467 -18.82 -0.65 18.87
CA HIS A 467 -19.27 -1.95 18.37
C HIS A 467 -20.79 -2.13 18.46
N GLY A 468 -21.45 -1.33 19.30
CA GLY A 468 -22.86 -1.50 19.67
C GLY A 468 -23.06 -2.87 20.33
N ASP A 469 -24.17 -3.54 20.01
CA ASP A 469 -24.50 -4.86 20.58
C ASP A 469 -23.78 -6.03 19.86
N ARG A 470 -22.90 -5.73 18.90
CA ARG A 470 -22.25 -6.76 18.08
C ARG A 470 -21.12 -7.41 18.87
N PRO A 471 -21.00 -8.75 18.85
CA PRO A 471 -19.78 -9.38 19.33
C PRO A 471 -18.60 -9.03 18.43
N PHE A 472 -17.51 -8.64 19.08
CA PHE A 472 -16.24 -8.27 18.46
C PHE A 472 -15.11 -9.09 19.09
N LEU A 473 -13.98 -9.20 18.39
CA LEU A 473 -12.82 -9.88 18.94
C LEU A 473 -12.06 -8.93 19.88
N VAL A 474 -11.66 -9.46 21.03
CA VAL A 474 -10.71 -8.86 21.97
C VAL A 474 -9.46 -9.72 22.07
N LYS A 475 -8.32 -9.06 22.27
CA LYS A 475 -7.10 -9.71 22.74
C LYS A 475 -7.04 -9.55 24.24
N ILE A 476 -6.85 -10.67 24.93
CA ILE A 476 -6.66 -10.76 26.37
C ILE A 476 -5.22 -11.20 26.59
N GLN A 477 -4.46 -10.41 27.35
CA GLN A 477 -3.04 -10.64 27.59
C GLN A 477 -2.74 -10.58 29.08
N CYS A 478 -2.02 -11.57 29.60
CA CYS A 478 -1.60 -11.59 31.01
C CYS A 478 -0.29 -10.79 31.20
N PRO A 479 0.03 -10.39 32.44
CA PRO A 479 1.28 -9.71 32.74
C PRO A 479 2.49 -10.52 32.26
N PHE A 480 3.43 -9.85 31.59
CA PHE A 480 4.69 -10.48 31.18
C PHE A 480 5.54 -10.88 32.39
N ASN A 481 5.50 -10.07 33.47
CA ASN A 481 6.21 -10.36 34.70
C ASN A 481 5.65 -11.64 35.37
N PRO A 482 6.45 -12.70 35.53
CA PRO A 482 6.01 -13.96 36.11
C PRO A 482 5.47 -13.84 37.53
N VAL A 483 6.04 -12.92 38.33
CA VAL A 483 5.65 -12.69 39.73
C VAL A 483 4.25 -12.09 39.77
N LEU A 484 4.00 -11.01 39.02
CA LEU A 484 2.67 -10.41 38.92
C LEU A 484 1.65 -11.41 38.42
N ARG A 485 2.01 -12.25 37.44
CA ARG A 485 1.12 -13.30 36.92
C ARG A 485 0.78 -14.35 37.97
N SER A 486 1.74 -14.79 38.79
CA SER A 486 1.49 -15.75 39.88
C SER A 486 0.63 -15.19 41.00
N LEU A 487 0.62 -13.86 41.17
CA LEU A 487 -0.20 -13.15 42.16
C LEU A 487 -1.60 -12.77 41.66
N GLY A 488 -2.01 -13.28 40.48
CA GLY A 488 -3.32 -12.96 39.91
C GLY A 488 -3.42 -11.55 39.31
N GLY A 489 -2.29 -11.00 38.87
CA GLY A 489 -2.21 -9.63 38.35
C GLY A 489 -3.06 -9.39 37.09
N SER A 490 -3.45 -8.14 36.89
CA SER A 490 -4.43 -7.73 35.88
C SER A 490 -4.11 -8.15 34.46
N MET A 491 -5.09 -8.80 33.81
CA MET A 491 -5.06 -9.06 32.37
C MET A 491 -5.51 -7.82 31.59
N LEU A 492 -4.78 -7.48 30.53
CA LEU A 492 -5.13 -6.41 29.60
C LEU A 492 -6.08 -6.94 28.51
N ILE A 493 -7.23 -6.29 28.34
CA ILE A 493 -8.23 -6.53 27.30
C ILE A 493 -8.29 -5.32 26.38
N TYR A 494 -8.27 -5.55 25.07
CA TYR A 494 -8.52 -4.50 24.08
C TYR A 494 -9.02 -5.11 22.77
N ASP A 495 -9.66 -4.32 21.92
CA ASP A 495 -10.08 -4.73 20.57
C ASP A 495 -9.04 -4.36 19.50
N ARG A 496 -9.25 -4.86 18.27
CA ARG A 496 -8.29 -4.67 17.17
C ARG A 496 -8.11 -3.20 16.79
N GLN A 497 -9.16 -2.38 16.98
CA GLN A 497 -9.14 -0.95 16.69
C GLN A 497 -8.64 -0.10 17.86
N ARG A 498 -8.25 -0.72 19.00
CA ARG A 498 -7.90 -0.01 20.24
C ARG A 498 -8.92 1.07 20.60
N SER A 499 -10.19 0.79 20.33
CA SER A 499 -11.30 1.67 20.70
C SER A 499 -11.48 1.75 22.21
N PHE A 500 -10.97 0.75 22.94
CA PHE A 500 -10.80 0.78 24.38
C PHE A 500 -9.59 -0.05 24.81
N HIS A 501 -9.12 0.19 26.03
CA HIS A 501 -8.35 -0.76 26.82
C HIS A 501 -9.07 -0.98 28.14
N ALA A 502 -8.95 -2.17 28.71
CA ALA A 502 -9.53 -2.50 29.99
C ALA A 502 -8.69 -3.55 30.72
N HIS A 503 -8.90 -3.64 32.02
CA HIS A 503 -8.22 -4.54 32.93
C HIS A 503 -9.24 -5.35 33.72
N PHE A 504 -8.93 -6.63 33.92
CA PHE A 504 -9.60 -7.46 34.91
C PHE A 504 -8.57 -8.33 35.62
N SER A 505 -8.73 -8.51 36.92
CA SER A 505 -7.80 -9.23 37.78
C SER A 505 -8.50 -10.41 38.46
N ALA A 506 -7.70 -11.26 39.11
CA ALA A 506 -8.25 -12.35 39.93
C ALA A 506 -9.05 -11.82 41.14
N ALA A 507 -8.75 -10.61 41.61
CA ALA A 507 -9.47 -9.98 42.71
C ALA A 507 -10.91 -9.56 42.32
N ASP A 508 -11.16 -9.32 41.02
CA ASP A 508 -12.48 -8.95 40.52
C ASP A 508 -13.38 -10.19 40.34
N ASP A 509 -12.83 -11.25 39.75
CA ASP A 509 -13.51 -12.55 39.55
C ASP A 509 -12.48 -13.68 39.36
N GLN A 510 -12.19 -14.40 40.45
CA GLN A 510 -11.22 -15.50 40.46
C GLN A 510 -11.61 -16.63 39.50
N ALA A 511 -12.90 -17.00 39.43
CA ALA A 511 -13.34 -18.15 38.66
C ALA A 511 -13.15 -17.90 37.15
N THR A 512 -13.55 -16.72 36.68
CA THR A 512 -13.38 -16.33 35.28
C THR A 512 -11.90 -16.10 34.94
N TYR A 513 -11.11 -15.54 35.87
CA TYR A 513 -9.65 -15.40 35.68
C TYR A 513 -8.95 -16.75 35.51
N ASP A 514 -9.28 -17.74 36.34
CA ASP A 514 -8.72 -19.08 36.24
C ASP A 514 -9.12 -19.79 34.94
N GLU A 515 -10.37 -19.59 34.48
CA GLU A 515 -10.82 -20.10 33.19
C GLU A 515 -10.05 -19.47 32.02
N ALA A 516 -9.79 -18.16 32.06
CA ALA A 516 -8.97 -17.47 31.09
C ALA A 516 -7.52 -18.02 31.09
N MET A 517 -6.93 -18.25 32.27
CA MET A 517 -5.58 -18.80 32.41
C MET A 517 -5.44 -20.24 31.90
N LYS A 518 -6.51 -21.05 32.00
CA LYS A 518 -6.54 -22.43 31.48
C LYS A 518 -6.57 -22.51 29.95
N GLN A 519 -6.80 -21.41 29.26
CA GLN A 519 -6.86 -21.40 27.80
C GLN A 519 -5.47 -21.72 27.20
N PRO A 520 -5.37 -22.59 26.17
CA PRO A 520 -4.07 -23.04 25.63
C PRO A 520 -3.12 -21.91 25.18
N GLY A 521 -3.68 -20.84 24.62
CA GLY A 521 -2.90 -19.67 24.18
C GLY A 521 -2.32 -18.84 25.35
N MET A 522 -2.97 -18.84 26.52
CA MET A 522 -2.45 -18.13 27.69
C MET A 522 -1.16 -18.77 28.22
N ALA A 523 -1.10 -20.10 28.28
CA ALA A 523 0.08 -20.80 28.76
C ALA A 523 1.29 -20.67 27.82
N THR A 524 1.04 -20.66 26.50
CA THR A 524 2.11 -20.71 25.49
C THR A 524 2.54 -19.33 24.97
N GLN A 525 1.58 -18.42 24.77
CA GLN A 525 1.82 -17.12 24.13
C GLN A 525 1.56 -15.93 25.07
N LEU A 526 1.11 -16.17 26.31
CA LEU A 526 0.68 -15.16 27.27
C LEU A 526 -0.48 -14.29 26.77
N LYS A 527 -1.20 -14.76 25.74
CA LYS A 527 -2.33 -14.05 25.14
C LYS A 527 -3.33 -15.02 24.53
N ILE A 528 -4.58 -14.58 24.47
CA ILE A 528 -5.66 -15.25 23.73
C ILE A 528 -6.51 -14.22 23.01
N TYR A 529 -7.21 -14.67 21.97
CA TYR A 529 -8.22 -13.89 21.28
C TYR A 529 -9.59 -14.49 21.56
N ARG A 530 -10.52 -13.69 22.08
CA ARG A 530 -11.87 -14.13 22.46
C ARG A 530 -12.91 -13.16 21.97
N TRP A 531 -14.12 -13.67 21.79
CA TRP A 531 -15.24 -12.82 21.44
C TRP A 531 -15.77 -12.12 22.69
N ALA A 532 -16.06 -10.82 22.58
CA ALA A 532 -16.62 -10.03 23.64
C ALA A 532 -17.80 -9.19 23.14
N LYS A 533 -18.68 -8.81 24.05
CA LYS A 533 -19.75 -7.82 23.88
C LYS A 533 -19.70 -6.85 25.04
N ARG A 534 -19.92 -5.56 24.77
CA ARG A 534 -20.12 -4.60 25.86
C ARG A 534 -21.57 -4.69 26.32
N VAL A 535 -21.78 -4.96 27.60
CA VAL A 535 -23.11 -5.14 28.21
C VAL A 535 -23.46 -4.07 29.25
N GLY A 536 -22.48 -3.26 29.63
CA GLY A 536 -22.64 -2.09 30.51
C GLY A 536 -21.43 -1.17 30.39
N ASP A 537 -21.40 -0.08 31.16
CA ASP A 537 -20.34 0.91 31.03
C ASP A 537 -18.95 0.40 31.40
N CYS A 538 -18.87 -0.49 32.39
CA CYS A 538 -17.65 -1.15 32.83
C CYS A 538 -17.78 -2.68 32.81
N GLN A 539 -18.66 -3.21 31.95
CA GLN A 539 -18.92 -4.65 31.88
C GLN A 539 -18.75 -5.19 30.45
N LEU A 540 -17.94 -6.24 30.35
CA LEU A 540 -17.72 -7.00 29.12
C LEU A 540 -18.21 -8.42 29.32
N SER A 541 -19.02 -8.91 28.40
CA SER A 541 -19.39 -10.31 28.31
C SER A 541 -18.44 -11.01 27.36
N ILE A 542 -17.63 -11.96 27.84
CA ILE A 542 -16.55 -12.64 27.12
C ILE A 542 -16.88 -14.11 26.93
N CYS A 543 -16.65 -14.64 25.73
CA CYS A 543 -16.82 -16.05 25.41
C CYS A 543 -15.45 -16.74 25.35
N PHE A 544 -15.15 -17.62 26.32
CA PHE A 544 -13.85 -18.28 26.46
C PHE A 544 -13.70 -19.59 25.70
N ASP A 545 -14.80 -20.33 25.51
CA ASP A 545 -14.81 -21.66 24.92
C ASP A 545 -14.78 -21.67 23.38
N ARG A 546 -15.06 -20.51 22.75
CA ARG A 546 -15.10 -20.37 21.29
C ARG A 546 -13.98 -19.47 20.77
N PRO A 547 -12.77 -20.01 20.51
CA PRO A 547 -11.71 -19.23 19.89
C PRO A 547 -12.07 -18.84 18.44
N PRO A 548 -11.46 -17.78 17.89
CA PRO A 548 -11.55 -17.50 16.47
C PRO A 548 -10.95 -18.64 15.65
N SER A 549 -11.47 -18.85 14.43
CA SER A 549 -11.05 -19.96 13.56
C SER A 549 -9.62 -19.85 13.05
N LYS A 550 -9.03 -18.66 13.11
CA LYS A 550 -7.63 -18.35 12.80
C LYS A 550 -7.13 -17.34 13.83
N ASP A 551 -5.84 -17.39 14.15
CA ASP A 551 -5.21 -16.32 14.92
C ASP A 551 -5.29 -15.02 14.10
N PRO A 552 -6.00 -13.99 14.58
CA PRO A 552 -6.09 -12.73 13.86
C PRO A 552 -4.71 -12.03 13.83
N LEU A 553 -4.38 -11.40 12.70
CA LEU A 553 -3.29 -10.43 12.64
C LEU A 553 -3.64 -9.23 13.54
N TRP A 554 -2.98 -9.15 14.69
CA TRP A 554 -3.22 -8.20 15.76
C TRP A 554 -1.98 -7.37 16.06
#